data_AF-A0A1M3E9R5-F1
#
_entry.id   AF-A0A1M3E9R5-F1
#
_cell.length_a   1.000
_cell.length_b   1.000
_cell.length_c   1.000
_cell.angle_alpha   90.00
_cell.angle_beta   90.00
_cell.angle_gamma   90.00
#
_symmetry.space_group_name_H-M   'P 1'
#
loop_
_entity.id
_entity.type
_entity.pdbx_description
1 polymer ?
#
loop_
_entity_poly.entity_id
_entity_poly.type
_entity_poly.pdbx_seq_one_letter_code
_entity_poly.pdbx_strand_id
1 'polypeptide(L)'
;MKKILLQLTLIAALFLQACQSKPLEDTKLEQYDLTITSPKLDAPPEFTNLKFDETDTELSRYDFNMGGNARVNVIEIAAAAFPTDTTMLKSAVSGSEDFIELLDTKQLANGAFGVIYKMKGSSGATIKNYNFYFKKGNRFFKMEPVFNSELNDLDQQLAAFESLK
;
A
#
# COMPACT_ATOMS: atom_id res chain seq x y z
N MET A 1 -37.97 -32.14 -9.97
CA MET A 1 -36.63 -31.88 -10.55
C MET A 1 -36.43 -30.44 -11.08
N LYS A 2 -37.47 -29.62 -11.31
CA LYS A 2 -37.31 -28.23 -11.80
C LYS A 2 -36.84 -27.20 -10.74
N LYS A 3 -36.98 -27.48 -9.43
CA LYS A 3 -36.60 -26.54 -8.36
C LYS A 3 -35.10 -26.57 -8.00
N ILE A 4 -34.41 -27.68 -8.26
CA ILE A 4 -32.98 -27.86 -7.91
C ILE A 4 -32.08 -27.16 -8.95
N LEU A 5 -32.47 -27.17 -10.24
CA LEU A 5 -31.72 -26.49 -11.29
C LEU A 5 -31.68 -24.95 -11.10
N LEU A 6 -32.77 -24.35 -10.58
CA LEU A 6 -32.86 -22.90 -10.41
C LEU A 6 -31.95 -22.36 -9.29
N GLN A 7 -31.71 -23.18 -8.26
CA GLN A 7 -30.85 -22.81 -7.13
C GLN A 7 -29.36 -22.89 -7.48
N LEU A 8 -28.97 -23.81 -8.38
CA LEU A 8 -27.59 -23.94 -8.87
C LEU A 8 -27.18 -22.76 -9.77
N THR A 9 -28.10 -22.21 -10.57
CA THR A 9 -27.83 -21.00 -11.38
C THR A 9 -27.66 -19.73 -10.55
N LEU A 10 -28.33 -19.63 -9.39
CA LEU A 10 -28.22 -18.45 -8.52
C LEU A 10 -26.87 -18.42 -7.78
N ILE A 11 -26.36 -19.58 -7.39
CA ILE A 11 -25.06 -19.71 -6.71
C ILE A 11 -23.91 -19.45 -7.72
N ALA A 12 -24.01 -19.96 -8.94
CA ALA A 12 -23.01 -19.71 -9.98
C ALA A 12 -22.93 -18.22 -10.39
N ALA A 13 -24.05 -17.50 -10.40
CA ALA A 13 -24.07 -16.06 -10.69
C ALA A 13 -23.44 -15.21 -9.55
N LEU A 14 -23.63 -15.64 -8.29
CA LEU A 14 -23.00 -14.99 -7.12
C LEU A 14 -21.47 -15.21 -7.09
N PHE A 15 -20.97 -16.36 -7.58
CA PHE A 15 -19.53 -16.59 -7.71
C PHE A 15 -18.89 -15.85 -8.89
N LEU A 16 -19.65 -15.53 -9.95
CA LEU A 16 -19.14 -14.77 -11.11
C LEU A 16 -19.02 -13.26 -10.84
N GLN A 17 -19.84 -12.68 -9.95
CA GLN A 17 -19.64 -11.30 -9.51
C GLN A 17 -18.46 -11.14 -8.53
N ALA A 18 -18.06 -12.21 -7.84
CA ALA A 18 -16.95 -12.20 -6.89
C ALA A 18 -15.56 -12.37 -7.53
N CYS A 19 -15.47 -12.58 -8.85
CA CYS A 19 -14.23 -12.87 -9.57
C CYS A 19 -13.95 -11.88 -10.71
N GLN A 20 -14.30 -10.60 -10.54
CA GLN A 20 -13.78 -9.53 -11.39
C GLN A 20 -12.50 -8.91 -10.80
N SER A 21 -11.57 -9.73 -10.30
CA SER A 21 -10.24 -9.21 -10.00
C SER A 21 -9.56 -8.86 -11.32
N LYS A 22 -9.11 -7.61 -11.47
CA LYS A 22 -8.28 -7.23 -12.61
C LYS A 22 -7.08 -8.20 -12.67
N PRO A 23 -6.66 -8.64 -13.87
CA PRO A 23 -5.50 -9.52 -14.00
C PRO A 23 -4.29 -8.87 -13.34
N LEU A 24 -3.44 -9.67 -12.69
CA LEU A 24 -2.18 -9.18 -12.12
C LEU A 24 -1.14 -9.01 -13.23
N GLU A 25 -0.34 -7.95 -13.15
CA GLU A 25 0.77 -7.68 -14.06
C GLU A 25 2.02 -7.24 -13.30
N ASP A 26 3.18 -7.67 -13.80
CA ASP A 26 4.48 -7.19 -13.33
C ASP A 26 4.78 -5.85 -14.00
N THR A 27 4.90 -4.79 -13.20
CA THR A 27 5.31 -3.46 -13.65
C THR A 27 6.73 -3.19 -13.15
N LYS A 28 7.63 -2.85 -14.08
CA LYS A 28 9.00 -2.44 -13.75
C LYS A 28 9.05 -0.96 -13.43
N LEU A 29 9.59 -0.63 -12.27
CA LEU A 29 9.86 0.72 -11.81
C LEU A 29 11.29 1.06 -12.18
N GLU A 30 11.48 1.53 -13.42
CA GLU A 30 12.81 1.69 -14.03
C GLU A 30 13.77 2.54 -13.20
N GLN A 31 13.28 3.62 -12.56
CA GLN A 31 14.12 4.47 -11.71
C GLN A 31 14.54 3.77 -10.40
N TYR A 32 13.76 2.78 -9.95
CA TYR A 32 14.00 2.05 -8.71
C TYR A 32 14.75 0.74 -8.93
N ASP A 33 14.85 0.28 -10.17
CA ASP A 33 15.24 -1.11 -10.49
C ASP A 33 14.45 -2.11 -9.63
N LEU A 34 13.14 -1.86 -9.50
CA LEU A 34 12.19 -2.70 -8.79
C LEU A 34 11.17 -3.25 -9.75
N THR A 35 10.64 -4.44 -9.45
CA THR A 35 9.42 -4.93 -10.09
C THR A 35 8.34 -5.07 -9.04
N ILE A 36 7.14 -4.62 -9.35
CA ILE A 36 5.95 -4.77 -8.52
C ILE A 36 4.90 -5.56 -9.30
N THR A 37 4.30 -6.56 -8.67
CA THR A 37 3.13 -7.28 -9.18
C THR A 37 1.88 -6.66 -8.58
N SER A 38 1.02 -6.07 -9.40
CA SER A 38 -0.23 -5.45 -8.97
C SER A 38 -1.35 -5.76 -9.96
N PRO A 39 -2.62 -5.54 -9.60
CA PRO A 39 -3.69 -5.57 -10.59
C PRO A 39 -3.41 -4.57 -11.71
N LYS A 40 -3.83 -4.92 -12.92
CA LYS A 40 -3.57 -4.13 -14.12
C LYS A 40 -3.99 -2.69 -13.92
N LEU A 41 -3.04 -1.78 -14.11
CA LEU A 41 -3.23 -0.36 -13.87
C LEU A 41 -3.93 0.27 -15.08
N ASP A 42 -4.82 1.24 -14.81
CA ASP A 42 -5.50 1.96 -15.89
C ASP A 42 -4.56 2.99 -16.56
N ALA A 43 -3.49 3.37 -15.86
CA ALA A 43 -2.41 4.22 -16.35
C ALA A 43 -1.06 3.76 -15.75
N PRO A 44 0.06 3.98 -16.45
CA PRO A 44 1.38 3.73 -15.88
C PRO A 44 1.61 4.54 -14.59
N PRO A 45 2.40 4.01 -13.63
CA PRO A 45 2.76 4.76 -12.43
C PRO A 45 3.52 6.06 -12.78
N GLU A 46 3.19 7.15 -12.11
CA GLU A 46 3.84 8.45 -12.32
C GLU A 46 5.09 8.57 -11.44
N PHE A 47 6.24 8.89 -12.04
CA PHE A 47 7.47 9.15 -11.31
C PHE A 47 7.66 10.64 -11.06
N THR A 48 7.96 10.98 -9.81
CA THR A 48 8.29 12.34 -9.40
C THR A 48 9.61 12.34 -8.63
N ASN A 49 10.55 13.17 -9.07
CA ASN A 49 11.74 13.48 -8.27
C ASN A 49 11.34 14.48 -7.17
N LEU A 50 11.59 14.12 -5.92
CA LEU A 50 11.22 14.92 -4.75
C LEU A 50 12.44 15.62 -4.14
N LYS A 51 13.64 15.08 -4.37
CA LYS A 51 14.88 15.61 -3.82
C LYS A 51 15.14 17.01 -4.36
N PHE A 52 15.10 18.00 -3.48
CA PHE A 52 15.48 19.37 -3.75
C PHE A 52 16.88 19.67 -3.18
N ASP A 53 17.19 19.15 -1.99
CA ASP A 53 18.48 19.30 -1.32
C ASP A 53 19.02 17.99 -0.71
N GLU A 54 20.15 18.08 0.02
CA GLU A 54 20.81 16.91 0.61
C GLU A 54 20.21 16.46 1.95
N THR A 55 19.37 17.29 2.56
CA THR A 55 18.72 17.02 3.85
C THR A 55 17.35 16.36 3.69
N ASP A 56 16.81 16.38 2.48
CA ASP A 56 15.55 15.71 2.14
C ASP A 56 15.58 14.22 2.47
N THR A 57 14.54 13.77 3.17
CA THR A 57 14.36 12.37 3.57
C THR A 57 13.53 11.58 2.59
N GLU A 58 12.65 12.22 1.80
CA GLU A 58 11.94 11.63 0.67
C GLU A 58 12.62 12.07 -0.63
N LEU A 59 13.14 11.11 -1.38
CA LEU A 59 14.04 11.39 -2.52
C LEU A 59 13.28 11.39 -3.84
N SER A 60 12.34 10.47 -3.99
CA SER A 60 11.51 10.36 -5.19
C SER A 60 10.29 9.50 -4.88
N ARG A 61 9.33 9.48 -5.81
CA ARG A 61 8.07 8.76 -5.64
C ARG A 61 7.59 8.15 -6.94
N TYR A 62 7.04 6.94 -6.86
CA TYR A 62 6.07 6.43 -7.81
C TYR A 62 4.66 6.48 -7.20
N ASP A 63 3.70 7.05 -7.93
CA ASP A 63 2.29 7.05 -7.59
C ASP A 63 1.56 5.97 -8.40
N PHE A 64 0.91 5.05 -7.68
CA PHE A 64 0.16 3.94 -8.25
C PHE A 64 -1.35 4.17 -8.08
N ASN A 65 -2.06 4.21 -9.20
CA ASN A 65 -3.51 4.04 -9.21
C ASN A 65 -3.85 2.57 -9.51
N MET A 66 -4.05 1.78 -8.46
CA MET A 66 -4.36 0.34 -8.58
C MET A 66 -5.83 0.05 -8.95
N GLY A 67 -6.58 1.06 -9.39
CA GLY A 67 -8.00 0.98 -9.66
C GLY A 67 -8.84 1.05 -8.39
N GLY A 68 -10.12 1.42 -8.53
CA GLY A 68 -10.96 1.73 -7.37
C GLY A 68 -10.47 3.00 -6.64
N ASN A 69 -10.63 3.03 -5.32
CA ASN A 69 -10.10 4.11 -4.47
C ASN A 69 -8.67 3.79 -3.98
N ALA A 70 -8.00 2.78 -4.56
CA ALA A 70 -6.67 2.33 -4.17
C ALA A 70 -5.58 3.13 -4.88
N ARG A 71 -5.23 4.29 -4.33
CA ARG A 71 -4.06 5.08 -4.76
C ARG A 71 -2.98 5.03 -3.70
N VAL A 72 -1.76 4.67 -4.09
CA VAL A 72 -0.64 4.36 -3.18
C VAL A 72 0.65 4.98 -3.68
N ASN A 73 1.45 5.53 -2.78
CA ASN A 73 2.80 5.98 -3.08
C ASN A 73 3.81 4.91 -2.69
N VAL A 74 4.77 4.63 -3.57
CA VAL A 74 6.05 3.99 -3.21
C VAL A 74 7.13 5.06 -3.31
N ILE A 75 7.71 5.39 -2.17
CA ILE A 75 8.60 6.54 -2.00
C ILE A 75 9.98 6.02 -1.66
N GLU A 76 11.00 6.38 -2.44
CA GLU A 76 12.38 6.17 -2.03
C GLU A 76 12.77 7.18 -0.96
N ILE A 77 13.35 6.70 0.14
CA ILE A 77 13.74 7.52 1.28
C ILE A 77 15.23 7.41 1.58
N ALA A 78 15.77 8.42 2.25
CA ALA A 78 17.13 8.38 2.77
C ALA A 78 17.28 7.30 3.85
N ALA A 79 18.47 6.70 3.95
CA ALA A 79 18.77 5.66 4.93
C ALA A 79 18.48 6.09 6.38
N ALA A 80 18.74 7.36 6.70
CA ALA A 80 18.50 7.94 8.01
C ALA A 80 17.01 8.02 8.40
N ALA A 81 16.11 7.99 7.41
CA ALA A 81 14.67 7.97 7.62
C ALA A 81 14.08 6.55 7.68
N PHE A 82 14.88 5.52 7.39
CA PHE A 82 14.42 4.14 7.44
C PHE A 82 14.35 3.66 8.90
N PRO A 83 13.19 3.15 9.35
CA PRO A 83 13.04 2.63 10.70
C PRO A 83 13.89 1.37 10.93
N THR A 84 14.39 1.19 12.15
CA THR A 84 15.11 -0.04 12.51
C THR A 84 14.17 -1.24 12.64
N ASP A 85 12.97 -1.02 13.18
CA ASP A 85 11.96 -2.04 13.43
C ASP A 85 10.55 -1.44 13.62
N THR A 86 9.57 -2.30 13.89
CA THR A 86 8.18 -1.90 14.16
C THR A 86 8.01 -1.14 15.48
N THR A 87 8.95 -1.25 16.43
CA THR A 87 8.91 -0.52 17.71
C THR A 87 9.22 0.96 17.51
N MET A 88 10.23 1.27 16.69
CA MET A 88 10.53 2.64 16.28
C MET A 88 9.36 3.26 15.52
N LEU A 89 8.75 2.51 14.60
CA LEU A 89 7.57 2.96 13.87
C LEU A 89 6.38 3.24 14.77
N LYS A 90 6.07 2.32 15.68
CA LYS A 90 4.99 2.48 16.66
C LYS A 90 5.21 3.75 17.48
N SER A 91 6.44 3.95 17.99
CA SER A 91 6.79 5.12 18.78
C SER A 91 6.58 6.41 17.97
N ALA A 92 7.08 6.44 16.73
CA ALA A 92 6.95 7.58 15.83
C ALA A 92 5.48 7.94 15.53
N VAL A 93 4.64 6.95 15.17
CA VAL A 93 3.21 7.23 14.89
C VAL A 93 2.46 7.62 16.15
N SER A 94 2.74 6.99 17.29
CA SER A 94 2.04 7.28 18.55
C SER A 94 2.41 8.64 19.16
N GLY A 95 3.56 9.21 18.75
CA GLY A 95 3.98 10.55 19.17
C GLY A 95 3.33 11.69 18.40
N SER A 96 2.56 11.40 17.34
CA SER A 96 1.81 12.41 16.57
C SER A 96 0.58 12.90 17.35
N GLU A 97 0.30 14.21 17.32
CA GLU A 97 -0.91 14.81 17.93
C GLU A 97 -2.22 14.33 17.28
N ASP A 98 -2.12 13.85 16.04
CA ASP A 98 -3.23 13.31 15.28
C ASP A 98 -3.45 11.83 15.53
N PHE A 99 -2.54 11.14 16.23
CA PHE A 99 -2.68 9.72 16.51
C PHE A 99 -3.92 9.45 17.37
N ILE A 100 -4.63 8.36 17.04
CA ILE A 100 -5.80 7.90 17.78
C ILE A 100 -5.58 6.50 18.33
N GLU A 101 -5.22 5.55 17.47
CA GLU A 101 -5.16 4.13 17.85
C GLU A 101 -4.22 3.35 16.92
N LEU A 102 -3.40 2.47 17.48
CA LEU A 102 -2.66 1.49 16.68
C LEU A 102 -3.57 0.28 16.43
N LEU A 103 -3.77 -0.07 15.17
CA LEU A 103 -4.59 -1.21 14.79
C LEU A 103 -3.77 -2.49 14.67
N ASP A 104 -2.60 -2.40 14.03
CA ASP A 104 -1.76 -3.58 13.80
C ASP A 104 -0.30 -3.21 13.48
N THR A 105 0.59 -4.18 13.62
CA THR A 105 1.97 -4.14 13.12
C THR A 105 2.26 -5.44 12.37
N LYS A 106 2.79 -5.35 11.16
CA LYS A 106 3.01 -6.53 10.30
C LYS A 106 4.42 -6.57 9.75
N GLN A 107 4.90 -7.78 9.51
CA GLN A 107 6.05 -8.06 8.65
C GLN A 107 5.57 -8.96 7.50
N LEU A 108 5.91 -8.58 6.28
CA LEU A 108 5.56 -9.25 5.04
C LEU A 108 6.67 -10.23 4.62
N ALA A 109 6.35 -11.14 3.73
CA ALA A 109 7.24 -12.22 3.30
C ALA A 109 8.52 -11.73 2.60
N ASN A 110 8.48 -10.57 1.93
CA ASN A 110 9.66 -9.94 1.34
C ASN A 110 10.53 -9.17 2.35
N GLY A 111 10.22 -9.27 3.65
CA GLY A 111 10.92 -8.56 4.70
C GLY A 111 10.48 -7.11 4.89
N ALA A 112 9.51 -6.63 4.11
CA ALA A 112 8.89 -5.35 4.40
C ALA A 112 8.15 -5.41 5.73
N PHE A 113 8.06 -4.29 6.44
CA PHE A 113 7.34 -4.23 7.71
C PHE A 113 6.69 -2.88 7.91
N GLY A 114 5.66 -2.82 8.75
CA GLY A 114 4.89 -1.60 8.90
C GLY A 114 3.87 -1.64 10.00
N VAL A 115 3.10 -0.55 10.06
CA VAL A 115 2.06 -0.31 11.04
C VAL A 115 0.78 0.13 10.35
N ILE A 116 -0.35 -0.27 10.91
CA ILE A 116 -1.70 0.13 10.49
C ILE A 116 -2.33 0.84 11.71
N TYR A 117 -2.92 2.00 11.51
CA TYR A 117 -3.36 2.84 12.62
C TYR A 117 -4.54 3.75 12.24
N LYS A 118 -5.17 4.35 13.24
CA LYS A 118 -6.14 5.45 13.10
C LYS A 118 -5.49 6.76 13.49
N MET A 119 -5.84 7.82 12.75
CA MET A 119 -5.42 9.19 13.03
C MET A 119 -6.54 10.18 12.71
N LYS A 120 -6.41 11.42 13.16
CA LYS A 120 -7.25 12.55 12.74
C LYS A 120 -6.83 12.96 11.33
N GLY A 121 -7.77 12.95 10.40
CA GLY A 121 -7.59 13.53 9.07
C GLY A 121 -7.71 15.06 9.11
N SER A 122 -7.43 15.70 7.98
CA SER A 122 -7.47 17.18 7.85
C SER A 122 -8.83 17.81 8.16
N SER A 123 -9.92 17.05 8.03
CA SER A 123 -11.29 17.47 8.40
C SER A 123 -11.60 17.27 9.90
N GLY A 124 -10.66 16.74 10.69
CA GLY A 124 -10.87 16.29 12.06
C GLY A 124 -11.53 14.91 12.17
N ALA A 125 -11.97 14.31 11.07
CA ALA A 125 -12.54 12.97 11.06
C ALA A 125 -11.48 11.91 11.40
N THR A 126 -11.89 10.84 12.10
CA THR A 126 -11.03 9.67 12.28
C THR A 126 -10.88 8.93 10.95
N ILE A 127 -9.65 8.75 10.49
CA ILE A 127 -9.31 8.00 9.29
C ILE A 127 -8.37 6.85 9.67
N LYS A 128 -8.40 5.76 8.90
CA LYS A 128 -7.37 4.71 8.98
C LYS A 128 -6.24 5.03 8.00
N ASN A 129 -5.03 4.62 8.35
CA ASN A 129 -3.82 4.83 7.57
C ASN A 129 -2.83 3.68 7.81
N TYR A 130 -1.79 3.59 7.00
CA TYR A 130 -0.67 2.66 7.19
C TYR A 130 0.64 3.26 6.68
N ASN A 131 1.75 2.81 7.29
CA ASN A 131 3.09 3.06 6.78
C ASN A 131 3.86 1.73 6.76
N PHE A 132 4.33 1.33 5.58
CA PHE A 132 5.16 0.14 5.41
C PHE A 132 6.51 0.51 4.80
N TYR A 133 7.54 -0.25 5.13
CA TYR A 133 8.92 0.02 4.77
C TYR A 133 9.56 -1.22 4.21
N PHE A 134 10.33 -1.06 3.13
CA PHE A 134 11.01 -2.13 2.42
C PHE A 134 12.45 -1.69 2.08
N LYS A 135 13.39 -2.64 2.12
CA LYS A 135 14.79 -2.40 1.79
C LYS A 135 15.22 -3.35 0.69
N LYS A 136 15.82 -2.81 -0.38
CA LYS A 136 16.50 -3.59 -1.42
C LYS A 136 17.93 -3.10 -1.59
N GLY A 137 18.90 -3.94 -1.24
CA GLY A 137 20.32 -3.55 -1.24
C GLY A 137 20.55 -2.32 -0.37
N ASN A 138 21.04 -1.23 -0.96
CA ASN A 138 21.29 0.05 -0.29
C ASN A 138 20.17 1.09 -0.49
N ARG A 139 19.03 0.69 -1.05
CA ARG A 139 17.86 1.55 -1.28
C ARG A 139 16.76 1.23 -0.29
N PHE A 140 16.05 2.26 0.14
CA PHE A 140 15.07 2.22 1.20
C PHE A 140 13.78 2.83 0.69
N PHE A 141 12.67 2.15 0.93
CA PHE A 141 11.37 2.51 0.39
C PHE A 141 10.32 2.56 1.48
N LYS A 142 9.40 3.53 1.39
CA LYS A 142 8.19 3.64 2.20
C LYS A 142 6.98 3.48 1.29
N MET A 143 5.93 2.82 1.78
CA MET A 143 4.62 2.77 1.16
C MET A 143 3.56 3.36 2.07
N GLU A 144 2.74 4.23 1.51
CA GLU A 144 1.62 4.90 2.18
C GLU A 144 0.43 5.09 1.21
N PRO A 145 -0.81 5.09 1.71
CA PRO A 145 -1.96 5.39 0.88
C PRO A 145 -2.04 6.90 0.60
N VAL A 146 -2.47 7.27 -0.61
CA VAL A 146 -2.72 8.69 -0.96
C VAL A 146 -4.09 9.14 -0.42
N PHE A 147 -5.13 8.33 -0.62
CA PHE A 147 -6.49 8.61 -0.14
C PHE A 147 -7.21 7.29 0.22
N ASN A 148 -6.95 6.73 1.41
CA ASN A 148 -7.59 5.47 1.81
C ASN A 148 -8.00 5.46 3.29
N SER A 149 -9.01 6.27 3.65
CA SER A 149 -9.48 6.38 5.04
C SER A 149 -10.16 5.10 5.57
N GLU A 150 -10.68 4.26 4.68
CA GLU A 150 -11.46 3.07 5.06
C GLU A 150 -10.66 1.77 5.04
N LEU A 151 -9.50 1.76 4.35
CA LEU A 151 -8.65 0.59 4.11
C LEU A 151 -9.33 -0.54 3.35
N ASN A 152 -10.34 -0.23 2.51
CA ASN A 152 -11.10 -1.23 1.75
C ASN A 152 -10.21 -2.09 0.84
N ASP A 153 -9.17 -1.48 0.28
CA ASP A 153 -8.24 -2.13 -0.65
C ASP A 153 -6.88 -2.47 0.01
N LEU A 154 -6.79 -2.46 1.34
CA LEU A 154 -5.52 -2.64 2.06
C LEU A 154 -4.82 -3.94 1.68
N ASP A 155 -5.53 -5.07 1.67
CA ASP A 155 -4.91 -6.37 1.40
C ASP A 155 -4.31 -6.41 -0.02
N GLN A 156 -4.98 -5.80 -1.00
CA GLN A 156 -4.47 -5.67 -2.36
C GLN A 156 -3.21 -4.77 -2.41
N GLN A 157 -3.22 -3.66 -1.68
CA GLN A 157 -2.09 -2.73 -1.62
C GLN A 157 -0.87 -3.36 -0.94
N LEU A 158 -1.08 -4.05 0.19
CA LEU A 158 -0.01 -4.77 0.90
C LEU A 158 0.52 -5.95 0.10
N ALA A 159 -0.33 -6.69 -0.62
CA ALA A 159 0.12 -7.76 -1.51
C ALA A 159 0.98 -7.22 -2.66
N ALA A 160 0.61 -6.08 -3.23
CA ALA A 160 1.45 -5.42 -4.22
C ALA A 160 2.81 -5.00 -3.62
N PHE A 161 2.83 -4.44 -2.41
CA PHE A 161 4.11 -4.11 -1.75
C PHE A 161 4.96 -5.33 -1.41
N GLU A 162 4.34 -6.41 -0.94
CA GLU A 162 5.00 -7.69 -0.63
C GLU A 162 5.63 -8.31 -1.88
N SER A 163 5.10 -8.02 -3.07
CA SER A 163 5.66 -8.52 -4.33
C SER A 163 6.95 -7.83 -4.79
N LEU A 164 7.33 -6.71 -4.16
CA LEU A 164 8.52 -5.96 -4.54
C LEU A 164 9.77 -6.84 -4.46
N LYS A 165 10.51 -6.88 -5.56
CA LYS A 165 11.72 -7.69 -5.75
C LYS A 165 12.82 -6.95 -6.49
#